data_AF-A0A3C1EZ80-F1
#
_entry.id   AF-A0A3C1EZ80-F1
#
_cell.length_a   1.000
_cell.length_b   1.000
_cell.length_c   1.000
_cell.angle_alpha   90.00
_cell.angle_beta   90.00
_cell.angle_gamma   90.00
#
_symmetry.space_group_name_H-M   'P 1'
#
loop_
_entity.id
_entity.type
_entity.pdbx_description
1 polymer ?
#
loop_
_entity_poly.entity_id
_entity_poly.type
_entity_poly.pdbx_seq_one_letter_code
_entity_poly.pdbx_strand_id
1 'polypeptide(L)'
;MERKILIAEDDINLQTLLRVNLEDKGYQVKVTDDGEKALSEFFNFVPHLIILDMVLPKIMGLDICRAIRQSAEGKNLPILITTGVYNKLEFRIDARKAGATDVIIKPFDIKELKEYIRKLLEESPSQPVALQSKEVDKKLLDEAKKCSSEKKVIVYYPNGEILKGITSALNPGGAGFNMTIYGTNSRAYVNYNAVMRVEVVDEF
;
A
#
# COMPACT_ATOMS: atom_id res chain seq x y z
N MET A 1 -2.39 21.11 18.15
CA MET A 1 -1.51 19.93 18.16
C MET A 1 -0.91 19.79 16.78
N GLU A 2 0.38 19.46 16.71
CA GLU A 2 1.07 19.17 15.46
C GLU A 2 0.56 17.83 14.90
N ARG A 3 0.10 17.82 13.65
CA ARG A 3 -0.40 16.57 13.03
C ARG A 3 0.78 15.78 12.46
N LYS A 4 0.71 14.47 12.65
CA LYS A 4 1.74 13.50 12.27
C LYS A 4 1.36 12.78 10.99
N ILE A 5 2.29 12.68 10.03
CA ILE A 5 2.09 11.97 8.77
C ILE A 5 3.18 10.91 8.61
N LEU A 6 2.77 9.65 8.43
CA LEU A 6 3.68 8.57 8.06
C LEU A 6 3.65 8.38 6.54
N ILE A 7 4.81 8.24 5.92
CA ILE A 7 4.95 8.00 4.49
C ILE A 7 5.73 6.70 4.30
N ALA A 8 5.21 5.81 3.48
CA ALA A 8 5.91 4.63 3.01
C ALA A 8 6.08 4.74 1.49
N GLU A 9 7.31 4.96 1.03
CA GLU A 9 7.67 5.24 -0.36
C GLU A 9 9.10 4.78 -0.56
N ASP A 10 9.44 4.03 -1.61
CA ASP A 10 10.79 3.52 -1.84
C ASP A 10 11.66 4.44 -2.72
N ASP A 11 11.08 5.38 -3.46
CA ASP A 11 11.82 6.40 -4.21
C ASP A 11 12.34 7.52 -3.29
N ILE A 12 13.66 7.59 -3.10
CA ILE A 12 14.34 8.57 -2.23
C ILE A 12 14.09 10.03 -2.62
N ASN A 13 13.90 10.32 -3.91
CA ASN A 13 13.64 11.68 -4.39
C ASN A 13 12.21 12.09 -4.04
N LEU A 14 11.25 11.20 -4.25
CA LEU A 14 9.85 11.44 -3.90
C LEU A 14 9.67 11.52 -2.38
N GLN A 15 10.33 10.65 -1.61
CA GLN A 15 10.41 10.75 -0.15
C GLN A 15 10.85 12.15 0.30
N THR A 16 11.97 12.63 -0.26
CA THR A 16 12.54 13.94 0.09
C THR A 16 11.59 15.07 -0.28
N LEU A 17 11.02 15.01 -1.49
CA LEU A 17 10.08 16.00 -1.99
C LEU A 17 8.83 16.09 -1.11
N LEU A 18 8.21 14.95 -0.78
CA LEU A 18 7.03 14.88 0.07
C LEU A 18 7.33 15.39 1.48
N ARG A 19 8.42 14.90 2.09
CA ARG A 19 8.80 15.27 3.46
C ARG A 19 9.00 16.78 3.59
N VAL A 20 9.85 17.38 2.74
CA VAL A 20 10.14 18.83 2.79
C VAL A 20 8.87 19.65 2.62
N ASN A 21 7.99 19.27 1.69
CA ASN A 21 6.77 20.01 1.41
C ASN A 21 5.71 19.90 2.51
N LEU A 22 5.65 18.77 3.21
CA LEU A 22 4.69 18.55 4.30
C LEU A 22 5.21 19.13 5.62
N GLU A 23 6.52 19.05 5.89
CA GLU A 23 7.16 19.73 7.02
C GLU A 23 7.02 21.26 6.91
N ASP A 24 7.14 21.84 5.71
CA ASP A 24 6.87 23.27 5.43
C ASP A 24 5.43 23.69 5.80
N LYS A 25 4.49 22.75 5.85
CA LYS A 25 3.11 22.98 6.31
C LYS A 25 2.91 22.78 7.82
N GLY A 26 3.98 22.54 8.57
CA GLY A 26 3.94 22.32 10.01
C GLY A 26 3.44 20.92 10.41
N TYR A 27 3.59 19.94 9.53
CA TYR A 27 3.35 18.53 9.88
C TYR A 27 4.64 17.88 10.38
N GLN A 28 4.51 17.02 11.39
CA GLN A 28 5.58 16.10 11.76
C GLN A 28 5.55 14.91 10.80
N VAL A 29 6.60 14.73 10.01
CA VAL A 29 6.65 13.69 8.98
C VAL A 29 7.63 12.59 9.37
N LYS A 30 7.22 11.34 9.18
CA LYS A 30 8.11 10.18 9.23
C LYS A 30 8.06 9.42 7.91
N VAL A 31 9.21 8.99 7.42
CA VAL A 31 9.34 8.30 6.15
C VAL A 31 9.94 6.91 6.37
N THR A 32 9.42 5.94 5.63
CA THR A 32 9.89 4.56 5.57
C THR A 32 10.03 4.14 4.11
N ASP A 33 11.01 3.30 3.83
CA ASP A 33 11.40 2.81 2.50
C ASP A 33 10.90 1.39 2.21
N ASP A 34 10.27 0.73 3.20
CA ASP A 34 9.72 -0.61 3.05
C ASP A 34 8.46 -0.81 3.91
N GLY A 35 7.65 -1.81 3.52
CA GLY A 35 6.37 -2.06 4.14
C GLY A 35 6.42 -2.63 5.57
N GLU A 36 7.49 -3.32 5.95
CA GLU A 36 7.66 -3.81 7.33
C GLU A 36 7.95 -2.66 8.29
N LYS A 37 8.85 -1.75 7.89
CA LYS A 37 9.14 -0.53 8.64
C LYS A 37 7.91 0.35 8.73
N ALA A 38 7.14 0.48 7.66
CA ALA A 38 5.89 1.23 7.66
C ALA A 38 4.89 0.72 8.71
N LEU A 39 4.66 -0.59 8.79
CA LEU A 39 3.82 -1.19 9.82
C LEU A 39 4.37 -1.01 11.23
N SER A 40 5.68 -1.21 11.42
CA SER A 40 6.30 -0.98 12.72
C SER A 40 6.20 0.48 13.17
N GLU A 41 6.41 1.42 12.26
CA GLU A 41 6.33 2.86 12.55
C GLU A 41 4.90 3.35 12.71
N PHE A 42 3.91 2.68 12.12
CA PHE A 42 2.50 3.01 12.37
C PHE A 42 2.17 2.96 13.87
N PHE A 43 2.59 1.90 14.58
CA PHE A 43 2.34 1.75 16.02
C PHE A 43 3.23 2.65 16.89
N ASN A 44 4.48 2.89 16.48
CA ASN A 44 5.41 3.71 17.26
C ASN A 44 5.18 5.22 17.10
N PHE A 45 4.91 5.66 15.87
CA PHE A 45 4.77 7.08 15.55
C PHE A 45 3.35 7.58 15.81
N VAL A 46 2.36 6.68 15.71
CA VAL A 46 0.93 6.94 15.86
C VAL A 46 0.48 8.10 14.96
N PRO A 47 0.51 7.91 13.63
CA PRO A 47 0.21 8.98 12.69
C PRO A 47 -1.27 9.38 12.71
N HIS A 48 -1.56 10.58 12.22
CA HIS A 48 -2.92 11.08 11.96
C HIS A 48 -3.35 10.84 10.50
N LEU A 49 -2.39 10.54 9.62
CA LEU A 49 -2.59 10.12 8.24
C LEU A 49 -1.39 9.29 7.80
N ILE A 50 -1.62 8.26 7.00
CA ILE A 50 -0.56 7.49 6.36
C ILE A 50 -0.70 7.57 4.84
N ILE A 51 0.43 7.81 4.16
CA ILE A 51 0.57 7.73 2.71
C ILE A 51 1.35 6.45 2.43
N LEU A 52 0.75 5.55 1.66
CA LEU A 52 1.34 4.28 1.27
C LEU A 52 1.53 4.26 -0.23
N ASP A 53 2.76 4.09 -0.72
CA ASP A 53 2.91 3.54 -2.05
C ASP A 53 2.25 2.16 -2.07
N MET A 54 1.46 1.91 -3.11
CA MET A 54 0.96 0.59 -3.46
C MET A 54 2.12 -0.41 -3.57
N VAL A 55 3.25 0.10 -4.06
CA VAL A 55 4.45 -0.61 -4.41
C VAL A 55 5.50 -0.39 -3.34
N LEU A 56 5.75 -1.39 -2.52
CA LEU A 56 6.81 -1.29 -1.52
C LEU A 56 7.59 -2.60 -1.43
N PRO A 57 8.90 -2.53 -1.12
CA PRO A 57 9.65 -3.71 -0.74
C PRO A 57 8.98 -4.42 0.44
N LYS A 58 9.06 -5.75 0.41
CA LYS A 58 8.61 -6.71 1.44
C LYS A 58 7.10 -6.86 1.63
N ILE A 59 6.33 -5.78 1.74
CA ILE A 59 4.87 -5.82 1.94
C ILE A 59 4.21 -4.77 1.05
N MET A 60 3.18 -5.15 0.32
CA MET A 60 2.44 -4.24 -0.57
C MET A 60 1.56 -3.24 0.21
N GLY A 61 1.34 -2.05 -0.34
CA GLY A 61 0.53 -1.01 0.29
C GLY A 61 -0.90 -1.44 0.64
N LEU A 62 -1.55 -2.25 -0.19
CA LEU A 62 -2.88 -2.81 0.12
C LEU A 62 -2.87 -3.74 1.33
N ASP A 63 -1.81 -4.54 1.50
CA ASP A 63 -1.73 -5.50 2.61
C ASP A 63 -1.44 -4.77 3.93
N ILE A 64 -0.60 -3.73 3.87
CA ILE A 64 -0.40 -2.79 4.99
C ILE A 64 -1.72 -2.13 5.37
N CYS A 65 -2.48 -1.64 4.37
CA CYS A 65 -3.79 -1.02 4.60
C CYS A 65 -4.75 -1.97 5.33
N ARG A 66 -4.86 -3.23 4.89
CA ARG A 66 -5.70 -4.25 5.54
C ARG A 66 -5.26 -4.51 6.98
N ALA A 67 -3.96 -4.67 7.21
CA ALA A 67 -3.41 -4.92 8.54
C ALA A 67 -3.66 -3.75 9.50
N ILE A 68 -3.45 -2.51 9.05
CA ILE A 68 -3.77 -1.30 9.83
C ILE A 68 -5.26 -1.28 10.17
N ARG A 69 -6.15 -1.59 9.22
CA ARG A 69 -7.61 -1.57 9.44
C ARG A 69 -8.11 -2.61 10.43
N GLN A 70 -7.35 -3.68 10.66
CA GLN A 70 -7.65 -4.68 11.69
C GLN A 70 -7.28 -4.19 13.10
N SER A 71 -6.46 -3.12 13.21
CA SER A 71 -6.09 -2.51 14.48
C SER A 71 -7.14 -1.49 14.94
N ALA A 72 -7.22 -1.27 16.26
CA ALA A 72 -8.13 -0.28 16.83
C ALA A 72 -7.73 1.15 16.44
N GLU A 73 -6.43 1.41 16.41
CA GLU A 73 -5.80 2.68 16.04
C GLU A 73 -6.04 3.02 14.56
N GLY A 74 -6.05 1.99 13.70
CA GLY A 74 -6.23 2.15 12.28
C GLY A 74 -7.69 2.29 11.83
N LYS A 75 -8.69 2.02 12.68
CA LYS A 75 -10.11 1.97 12.25
C LYS A 75 -10.59 3.25 11.55
N ASN A 76 -10.18 4.42 12.05
CA ASN A 76 -10.60 5.74 11.54
C ASN A 76 -9.42 6.57 11.01
N LEU A 77 -8.28 5.94 10.75
CA LEU A 77 -7.10 6.63 10.23
C LEU A 77 -7.26 6.89 8.73
N PRO A 78 -7.09 8.12 8.23
CA PRO A 78 -6.91 8.36 6.81
C PRO A 78 -5.73 7.55 6.23
N ILE A 79 -6.02 6.66 5.27
CA ILE A 79 -5.00 5.90 4.53
C ILE A 79 -5.10 6.32 3.07
N LEU A 80 -4.05 6.95 2.57
CA LEU A 80 -3.93 7.37 1.18
C LEU A 80 -3.00 6.41 0.44
N ILE A 81 -3.50 5.74 -0.60
CA ILE A 81 -2.65 4.89 -1.44
C ILE A 81 -2.18 5.70 -2.65
N THR A 82 -0.89 5.64 -2.97
CA THR A 82 -0.34 6.19 -4.20
C THR A 82 0.06 5.06 -5.15
N THR A 83 -0.07 5.26 -6.46
CA THR A 83 0.31 4.23 -7.44
C THR A 83 0.67 4.85 -8.79
N GLY A 84 1.75 4.37 -9.42
CA GLY A 84 2.11 4.77 -10.79
C GLY A 84 1.62 3.81 -11.88
N VAL A 85 1.16 2.61 -11.52
CA VAL A 85 0.91 1.52 -12.47
C VAL A 85 -0.55 1.05 -12.49
N TYR A 86 -1.35 1.41 -11.49
CA TYR A 86 -2.74 0.95 -11.35
C TYR A 86 -3.75 2.10 -11.43
N ASN A 87 -4.10 2.53 -12.65
CA ASN A 87 -5.11 3.57 -12.90
C ASN A 87 -6.46 3.01 -13.41
N LYS A 88 -6.81 1.78 -13.02
CA LYS A 88 -8.08 1.16 -13.41
C LYS A 88 -9.12 1.30 -12.31
N LEU A 89 -10.39 1.39 -12.69
CA LEU A 89 -11.52 1.48 -11.74
C LEU A 89 -11.51 0.30 -10.75
N GLU A 90 -11.18 -0.89 -11.23
CA GLU A 90 -11.12 -2.11 -10.41
C GLU A 90 -10.13 -1.98 -9.26
N PHE A 91 -8.95 -1.38 -9.51
CA PHE A 91 -7.97 -1.15 -8.46
C PHE A 91 -8.49 -0.21 -7.38
N ARG A 92 -9.21 0.85 -7.75
CA ARG A 92 -9.82 1.77 -6.76
C ARG A 92 -10.86 1.06 -5.91
N ILE A 93 -11.61 0.12 -6.50
CA ILE A 93 -12.57 -0.72 -5.76
C ILE A 93 -11.82 -1.60 -4.76
N ASP A 94 -10.73 -2.24 -5.18
CA ASP A 94 -9.94 -3.12 -4.31
C ASP A 94 -9.25 -2.35 -3.18
N ALA A 95 -8.71 -1.17 -3.46
CA ALA A 95 -8.17 -0.26 -2.47
C ALA A 95 -9.22 0.16 -1.43
N ARG A 96 -10.42 0.52 -1.88
CA ARG A 96 -11.52 0.85 -0.98
C ARG A 96 -11.96 -0.35 -0.14
N LYS A 97 -12.01 -1.55 -0.72
CA LYS A 97 -12.31 -2.79 0.02
C LYS A 97 -11.24 -3.12 1.07
N ALA A 98 -9.97 -2.84 0.77
CA ALA A 98 -8.87 -2.93 1.74
C ALA A 98 -8.95 -1.88 2.85
N GLY A 99 -9.83 -0.89 2.70
CA GLY A 99 -10.10 0.17 3.66
C GLY A 99 -9.35 1.47 3.38
N ALA A 100 -8.72 1.64 2.21
CA ALA A 100 -8.10 2.90 1.85
C ALA A 100 -9.15 4.02 1.81
N THR A 101 -8.75 5.22 2.25
CA THR A 101 -9.59 6.42 2.19
C THR A 101 -9.73 6.88 0.75
N ASP A 102 -8.61 6.93 0.02
CA ASP A 102 -8.61 7.16 -1.43
C ASP A 102 -7.30 6.68 -2.07
N VAL A 103 -7.25 6.78 -3.40
CA VAL A 103 -6.11 6.44 -4.25
C VAL A 103 -5.71 7.66 -5.07
N ILE A 104 -4.42 7.99 -5.06
CA ILE A 104 -3.81 9.01 -5.92
C ILE A 104 -2.91 8.34 -6.96
N ILE A 105 -3.04 8.77 -8.20
CA ILE A 105 -2.24 8.26 -9.31
C ILE A 105 -0.99 9.14 -9.48
N LYS A 106 0.18 8.51 -9.62
CA LYS A 106 1.45 9.16 -9.97
C LYS A 106 1.49 9.36 -11.50
N PRO A 107 2.06 10.48 -12.00
CA PRO A 107 2.56 11.63 -11.24
C PRO A 107 1.41 12.52 -10.73
N PHE A 108 1.61 13.17 -9.58
CA PHE A 108 0.66 14.10 -8.98
C PHE A 108 1.31 15.45 -8.69
N ASP A 109 0.51 16.50 -8.66
CA ASP A 109 0.97 17.83 -8.25
C ASP A 109 1.08 17.93 -6.73
N ILE A 110 2.21 18.42 -6.23
CA ILE A 110 2.48 18.51 -4.79
C ILE A 110 1.58 19.53 -4.08
N LYS A 111 1.15 20.60 -4.75
CA LYS A 111 0.22 21.58 -4.17
C LYS A 111 -1.17 20.94 -4.02
N GLU A 112 -1.62 20.22 -5.03
CA GLU A 112 -2.90 19.48 -4.96
C GLU A 112 -2.87 18.41 -3.86
N LEU A 113 -1.80 17.63 -3.77
CA LEU A 113 -1.63 16.63 -2.72
C LEU A 113 -1.69 17.26 -1.31
N LYS A 114 -1.01 18.38 -1.10
CA LYS A 114 -1.02 19.08 0.20
C LYS A 114 -2.43 19.53 0.59
N GLU A 115 -3.16 20.11 -0.35
CA GLU A 115 -4.53 20.56 -0.12
C GLU A 115 -5.48 19.39 0.15
N TYR A 116 -5.27 18.27 -0.54
CA TYR A 116 -6.02 17.05 -0.32
C TYR A 116 -5.75 16.45 1.07
N ILE A 117 -4.49 16.34 1.48
CA ILE A 117 -4.08 15.90 2.82
C ILE A 117 -4.70 16.78 3.90
N ARG A 118 -4.69 18.11 3.71
CA ARG A 118 -5.31 19.06 4.64
C ARG A 118 -6.80 18.74 4.85
N LYS A 119 -7.55 18.54 3.77
CA LYS A 119 -8.99 18.19 3.83
C LYS A 119 -9.23 16.85 4.52
N LEU A 120 -8.49 15.80 4.17
CA LEU A 120 -8.61 14.49 4.82
C LEU A 120 -8.40 14.56 6.33
N LEU A 121 -7.41 15.35 6.75
CA LEU A 121 -7.11 15.58 8.14
C LEU A 121 -8.24 16.38 8.83
N GLU A 122 -8.83 17.39 8.18
CA GLU A 122 -9.96 18.15 8.73
C GLU A 122 -11.22 17.30 8.92
N GLU A 123 -11.52 16.42 7.95
CA GLU A 123 -12.69 15.54 7.97
C GLU A 123 -12.55 14.36 8.93
N SER A 124 -11.33 14.05 9.37
CA SER A 124 -11.04 12.99 10.32
C SER A 124 -10.71 13.56 11.71
N PRO A 125 -11.70 13.68 12.61
CA PRO A 125 -11.49 14.14 13.98
C PRO A 125 -10.80 13.09 14.87
N SER A 126 -10.28 11.99 14.30
CA SER A 126 -9.67 10.89 15.02
C SER A 126 -8.49 11.39 15.87
N GLN A 127 -8.71 11.46 17.18
CA GLN A 127 -7.64 11.51 18.15
C GLN A 127 -6.93 10.14 18.11
N PRO A 128 -5.59 10.11 18.06
CA PRO A 128 -4.86 8.86 18.15
C PRO A 128 -5.18 8.18 19.49
N VAL A 129 -5.83 7.02 19.44
CA VAL A 129 -6.01 6.18 20.64
C VAL A 129 -4.68 5.48 20.88
N ALA A 130 -4.04 5.75 22.01
CA ALA A 130 -2.74 5.17 22.33
C ALA A 130 -2.86 3.80 23.02
N LEU A 131 -1.99 2.89 22.56
CA LEU A 131 -1.42 1.69 23.20
C LEU A 131 -2.31 0.44 23.32
N GLN A 132 -2.21 -0.44 22.32
CA GLN A 132 -2.19 -1.89 22.53
C GLN A 132 -0.74 -2.43 22.36
N SER A 133 -0.43 -3.53 23.05
CA SER A 133 0.93 -4.02 23.34
C SER A 133 1.73 -4.50 22.12
N LYS A 134 3.08 -4.53 22.24
CA LYS A 134 4.06 -5.07 21.25
C LYS A 134 3.71 -6.46 20.67
N GLU A 135 2.88 -7.24 21.33
CA GLU A 135 2.39 -8.54 20.85
C GLU A 135 1.39 -8.41 19.69
N VAL A 136 0.56 -7.36 19.70
CA VAL A 136 -0.38 -7.06 18.61
C VAL A 136 0.37 -6.63 17.36
N ASP A 137 1.40 -5.79 17.51
CA ASP A 137 2.28 -5.34 16.41
C ASP A 137 2.91 -6.52 15.66
N LYS A 138 3.42 -7.51 16.41
CA LYS A 138 4.08 -8.67 15.83
C LYS A 138 3.09 -9.57 15.09
N LYS A 139 1.92 -9.82 15.66
CA LYS A 139 0.87 -10.62 15.01
C LYS A 139 0.37 -9.99 13.72
N LEU A 140 0.09 -8.68 13.72
CA LEU A 140 -0.36 -7.95 12.53
C LEU A 140 0.73 -7.90 11.46
N LEU A 141 1.99 -7.74 11.89
CA LEU A 141 3.13 -7.81 10.98
C LEU A 141 3.25 -9.21 10.35
N ASP A 142 3.12 -10.29 11.14
CA ASP A 142 3.15 -11.66 10.64
C ASP A 142 1.97 -11.97 9.71
N GLU A 143 0.77 -11.45 10.00
CA GLU A 143 -0.42 -11.56 9.14
C GLU A 143 -0.28 -10.78 7.84
N ALA A 144 0.29 -9.57 7.87
CA ALA A 144 0.59 -8.78 6.68
C ALA A 144 1.65 -9.44 5.81
N LYS A 145 2.71 -10.00 6.44
CA LYS A 145 3.72 -10.82 5.75
C LYS A 145 3.10 -12.07 5.15
N LYS A 146 2.18 -12.73 5.85
CA LYS A 146 1.45 -13.89 5.34
C LYS A 146 0.56 -13.54 4.14
N CYS A 147 -0.13 -12.40 4.18
CA CYS A 147 -0.87 -11.89 3.02
C CYS A 147 0.06 -11.55 1.85
N SER A 148 1.31 -11.20 2.14
CA SER A 148 2.35 -10.96 1.13
C SER A 148 3.07 -12.24 0.67
N SER A 149 2.97 -13.35 1.41
CA SER A 149 3.60 -14.62 1.06
C SER A 149 2.70 -15.46 0.15
N GLU A 150 3.23 -15.87 -1.01
CA GLU A 150 2.59 -16.74 -2.01
C GLU A 150 1.12 -16.40 -2.33
N LYS A 151 0.94 -15.43 -3.23
CA LYS A 151 -0.36 -15.05 -3.79
C LYS A 151 -0.72 -15.97 -4.94
N LYS A 152 -1.92 -16.56 -4.91
CA LYS A 152 -2.51 -17.19 -6.10
C LYS A 152 -3.04 -16.10 -7.00
N VAL A 153 -2.65 -16.15 -8.27
CA VAL A 153 -3.00 -15.13 -9.26
C VAL A 153 -3.60 -15.74 -10.50
N ILE A 154 -4.56 -15.03 -11.08
CA ILE A 154 -5.10 -15.29 -12.41
C ILE A 154 -4.73 -14.12 -13.31
N VAL A 155 -4.06 -14.40 -14.41
CA VAL A 155 -3.57 -13.42 -15.38
C VAL A 155 -4.31 -13.56 -16.68
N TYR A 156 -4.87 -12.45 -17.15
CA TYR A 156 -5.68 -12.35 -18.36
C TYR A 156 -4.89 -11.60 -19.44
N TYR A 157 -4.66 -12.23 -20.58
CA TYR A 157 -3.96 -11.62 -21.72
C TYR A 157 -4.95 -11.10 -22.78
N PRO A 158 -4.56 -10.08 -23.58
CA PRO A 158 -5.40 -9.52 -24.65
C PRO A 158 -5.83 -10.52 -25.72
N ASN A 159 -5.04 -11.58 -25.95
CA ASN A 159 -5.33 -12.65 -26.89
C ASN A 159 -6.38 -13.68 -26.36
N GLY A 160 -6.90 -13.49 -25.15
CA GLY A 160 -7.83 -14.41 -24.50
C GLY A 160 -7.15 -15.53 -23.69
N GLU A 161 -5.82 -15.58 -23.64
CA GLU A 161 -5.08 -16.53 -22.81
C GLU A 161 -5.24 -16.21 -21.31
N ILE A 162 -5.38 -17.26 -20.50
CA ILE A 162 -5.49 -17.16 -19.04
C ILE A 162 -4.42 -18.04 -18.40
N LEU A 163 -3.58 -17.44 -17.55
CA LEU A 163 -2.61 -18.18 -16.75
C LEU A 163 -2.98 -18.11 -15.27
N LYS A 164 -2.94 -19.26 -14.61
CA LYS A 164 -3.05 -19.37 -13.15
C LYS A 164 -1.67 -19.64 -12.59
N GLY A 165 -1.31 -19.01 -11.48
CA GLY A 165 0.01 -19.22 -10.90
C GLY A 165 0.12 -18.75 -9.46
N ILE A 166 1.23 -19.07 -8.83
CA ILE A 166 1.58 -18.63 -7.49
C ILE A 166 2.76 -17.67 -7.61
N THR A 167 2.69 -16.52 -6.96
CA THR A 167 3.79 -15.57 -6.89
C THR A 167 4.12 -15.20 -5.45
N SER A 168 5.40 -15.22 -5.10
CA SER A 168 5.89 -14.77 -3.80
C SER A 168 5.89 -13.25 -3.65
N ALA A 169 5.76 -12.51 -4.76
CA ALA A 169 5.60 -11.07 -4.77
C ALA A 169 4.99 -10.64 -6.10
N LEU A 170 3.81 -10.02 -6.06
CA LEU A 170 3.45 -9.08 -7.12
C LEU A 170 4.43 -7.93 -6.94
N ASN A 171 5.41 -7.81 -7.83
CA ASN A 171 6.51 -6.86 -7.70
C ASN A 171 6.11 -5.55 -8.37
N PRO A 172 5.40 -4.65 -7.68
CA PRO A 172 4.52 -3.73 -8.38
C PRO A 172 5.27 -2.50 -8.92
N GLY A 173 6.59 -2.41 -8.67
CA GLY A 173 7.50 -1.35 -9.12
C GLY A 173 8.45 -1.81 -10.20
N GLY A 174 8.44 -3.11 -10.50
CA GLY A 174 9.04 -3.62 -11.72
C GLY A 174 8.06 -3.54 -12.88
N ALA A 175 8.54 -3.77 -14.10
CA ALA A 175 7.68 -3.90 -15.28
C ALA A 175 6.75 -5.13 -15.23
N GLY A 176 6.73 -5.88 -14.14
CA GLY A 176 6.12 -7.20 -14.04
C GLY A 176 6.56 -7.99 -12.82
N PHE A 177 6.08 -9.23 -12.72
CA PHE A 177 6.35 -10.13 -11.61
C PHE A 177 6.65 -11.55 -12.09
N ASN A 178 7.39 -12.31 -11.28
CA ASN A 178 7.61 -13.74 -11.52
C ASN A 178 6.49 -14.55 -10.86
N MET A 179 6.04 -15.60 -11.53
CA MET A 179 5.13 -16.59 -10.98
C MET A 179 5.59 -18.01 -11.32
N THR A 180 5.14 -18.98 -10.54
CA THR A 180 5.15 -20.41 -10.90
C THR A 180 3.76 -20.76 -11.43
N ILE A 181 3.68 -21.30 -12.64
CA ILE A 181 2.39 -21.61 -13.29
C ILE A 181 1.74 -22.81 -12.60
N TYR A 182 0.49 -22.66 -12.19
CA TYR A 182 -0.29 -23.69 -11.51
C TYR A 182 -0.43 -24.96 -12.36
N GLY A 183 -0.31 -26.13 -11.72
CA GLY A 183 -0.33 -27.43 -12.40
C GLY A 183 0.98 -27.75 -13.14
N THR A 184 1.99 -26.90 -13.05
CA THR A 184 3.32 -27.13 -13.65
C THR A 184 4.43 -26.71 -12.67
N ASN A 185 5.67 -27.09 -12.97
CA ASN A 185 6.85 -26.56 -12.27
C ASN A 185 7.54 -25.42 -13.06
N SER A 186 6.86 -24.87 -14.07
CA SER A 186 7.39 -23.83 -14.94
C SER A 186 7.26 -22.45 -14.30
N ARG A 187 8.32 -21.64 -14.42
CA ARG A 187 8.30 -20.23 -14.03
C ARG A 187 7.97 -19.34 -15.23
N ALA A 188 7.21 -18.28 -14.99
CA ALA A 188 6.90 -17.26 -15.98
C ALA A 188 7.13 -15.86 -15.40
N TYR A 189 7.59 -14.95 -16.24
CA TYR A 189 7.61 -13.52 -15.95
C TYR A 189 6.42 -12.86 -16.64
N VAL A 190 5.58 -12.17 -15.88
CA VAL A 190 4.41 -11.46 -16.39
C VAL A 190 4.69 -9.98 -16.39
N ASN A 191 4.79 -9.40 -17.60
CA ASN A 191 4.90 -7.97 -17.78
C ASN A 191 3.52 -7.31 -17.65
N TYR A 192 3.39 -6.29 -16.79
CA TYR A 192 2.12 -5.61 -16.55
C TYR A 192 1.55 -4.93 -17.81
N ASN A 193 2.41 -4.49 -18.74
CA ASN A 193 2.00 -3.88 -20.01
C ASN A 193 1.52 -4.92 -21.05
N ALA A 194 1.81 -6.20 -20.83
CA ALA A 194 1.43 -7.28 -21.73
C ALA A 194 0.10 -7.94 -21.36
N VAL A 195 -0.49 -7.57 -20.22
CA VAL A 195 -1.68 -8.22 -19.66
C VAL A 195 -2.85 -7.26 -19.52
N MET A 196 -4.06 -7.76 -19.72
CA MET A 196 -5.27 -7.00 -19.45
C MET A 196 -5.50 -6.82 -17.97
N ARG A 197 -5.36 -7.89 -17.18
CA ARG A 197 -5.69 -7.90 -15.76
C ARG A 197 -4.92 -8.99 -15.03
N VAL A 198 -4.63 -8.72 -13.76
CA VAL A 198 -4.14 -9.70 -12.79
C VAL A 198 -5.10 -9.68 -11.61
N GLU A 199 -5.68 -10.82 -11.27
CA GLU A 199 -6.49 -11.00 -10.07
C GLU A 199 -5.73 -11.79 -9.03
N VAL A 200 -5.82 -11.39 -7.77
CA VAL A 200 -5.39 -12.20 -6.63
C VAL A 200 -6.61 -12.94 -6.11
N VAL A 201 -6.51 -14.26 -5.98
CA VAL A 201 -7.62 -15.14 -5.58
C VAL A 201 -7.23 -15.98 -4.37
N ASP A 202 -8.19 -16.41 -3.58
CA ASP A 202 -7.94 -17.33 -2.46
C ASP A 202 -7.79 -18.78 -2.96
N GLU A 203 -8.46 -19.14 -4.07
CA GLU A 203 -8.49 -20.47 -4.69
C GLU A 203 -8.52 -20.37 -6.23
N PHE A 204 -8.09 -21.43 -6.94
CA PHE A 204 -7.97 -21.47 -8.40
C PHE A 204 -9.20 -22.01 -9.11
#